data_AF-A0A9Q2NRX0-F1
#
_entry.id   AF-A0A9Q2NRX0-F1
#
_cell.length_a   1.000
_cell.length_b   1.000
_cell.length_c   1.000
_cell.angle_alpha   90.00
_cell.angle_beta   90.00
_cell.angle_gamma   90.00
#
_symmetry.space_group_name_H-M   'P 1'
#
loop_
_entity.id
_entity.type
_entity.pdbx_description
1 polymer ?
#
loop_
_entity_poly.entity_id
_entity_poly.type
_entity_poly.pdbx_seq_one_letter_code
_entity_poly.pdbx_strand_id
1 'polypeptide(L)'
;MMSLIDQDIIALGGDFIPQRSDWISLFYDSAHKVTSDDGSQYAYRAITTRGELLWFVFSNGKARGYHSEANCPFEAFEEARAALAQRRQIKARWTELQRIARALRRRQARFDILIEDAHSSPLCPMGTRHFLRSVGLSGITRLSGFKLAWLMLLEPQLGFVIHQAALRQGLLNAGDAAPMALPRAMATTSRRKQVAPVG
;
A
#
# COMPACT_ATOMS: atom_id res chain seq x y z
N MET A 1 -15.82 28.08 -26.74
CA MET A 1 -16.44 29.23 -26.05
C MET A 1 -16.89 28.71 -24.70
N MET A 2 -16.32 29.23 -23.61
CA MET A 2 -16.55 28.73 -22.24
C MET A 2 -17.74 29.49 -21.64
N SER A 3 -18.68 28.81 -20.98
CA SER A 3 -19.88 29.48 -20.46
C SER A 3 -19.56 30.30 -19.21
N LEU A 4 -20.41 31.28 -18.88
CA LEU A 4 -20.31 32.04 -17.62
C LEU A 4 -20.35 31.12 -16.39
N ILE A 5 -21.08 30.00 -16.48
CA ILE A 5 -21.13 28.97 -15.44
C ILE A 5 -19.76 28.30 -15.29
N ASP A 6 -19.08 27.98 -16.39
CA ASP A 6 -17.73 27.40 -16.34
C ASP A 6 -16.70 28.39 -15.76
N GLN A 7 -16.87 29.69 -16.02
CA GLN A 7 -16.04 30.75 -15.44
C GLN A 7 -16.27 30.91 -13.93
N ASP A 8 -17.52 30.86 -13.47
CA ASP A 8 -17.86 30.90 -12.04
C ASP A 8 -17.37 29.65 -11.30
N ILE A 9 -17.45 28.46 -11.90
CA ILE A 9 -16.91 27.22 -11.33
C ILE A 9 -15.38 27.31 -11.17
N ILE A 10 -14.68 27.91 -12.14
CA ILE A 10 -13.22 28.11 -12.07
C ILE A 10 -12.88 29.20 -11.05
N ALA A 11 -13.67 30.27 -10.96
CA ALA A 11 -13.46 31.38 -10.04
C ALA A 11 -13.81 31.05 -8.57
N LEU A 12 -14.70 30.08 -8.35
CA LEU A 12 -15.05 29.54 -7.02
C LEU A 12 -14.14 28.38 -6.58
N GLY A 13 -13.26 27.90 -7.46
CA GLY A 13 -12.31 26.84 -7.14
C GLY A 13 -11.35 27.31 -6.04
N GLY A 14 -11.49 26.76 -4.84
CA GLY A 14 -10.52 26.97 -3.78
C GLY A 14 -9.12 26.56 -4.24
N ASP A 15 -8.08 27.17 -3.66
CA ASP A 15 -6.70 26.87 -4.00
C ASP A 15 -6.45 25.35 -3.88
N PHE A 16 -6.13 24.73 -5.01
CA PHE A 16 -5.65 23.36 -5.06
C PHE A 16 -4.29 23.30 -4.37
N ILE A 17 -4.20 22.60 -3.26
CA ILE A 17 -2.97 22.55 -2.47
C ILE A 17 -2.09 21.41 -2.98
N PRO A 18 -0.86 21.68 -3.42
CA PRO A 18 0.09 20.63 -3.78
C PRO A 18 0.52 19.86 -2.54
N GLN A 19 0.52 18.53 -2.64
CA GLN A 19 1.01 17.64 -1.61
C GLN A 19 1.88 16.55 -2.22
N ARG A 20 3.03 16.30 -1.58
CA ARG A 20 3.79 15.07 -1.78
C ARG A 20 3.63 14.21 -0.54
N SER A 21 2.92 13.10 -0.65
CA SER A 21 2.61 12.19 0.46
C SER A 21 3.08 10.80 0.11
N ASP A 22 4.07 10.28 0.85
CA ASP A 22 4.68 8.97 0.62
C ASP A 22 5.17 8.79 -0.83
N TRP A 23 4.46 7.99 -1.62
CA TRP A 23 4.79 7.61 -2.98
C TRP A 23 4.00 8.38 -4.05
N ILE A 24 3.08 9.26 -3.63
CA ILE A 24 2.16 9.97 -4.52
C ILE A 24 2.39 11.48 -4.41
N SER A 25 2.48 12.13 -5.56
CA SER A 25 2.36 13.58 -5.69
C SER A 25 0.97 13.90 -6.22
N LEU A 26 0.27 14.81 -5.56
CA LEU A 26 -1.12 15.16 -5.85
C LEU A 26 -1.40 16.63 -5.57
N PHE A 27 -2.55 17.09 -6.06
CA PHE A 27 -3.20 18.32 -5.65
C PHE A 27 -4.55 17.96 -5.03
N TYR A 28 -4.91 18.59 -3.91
CA TYR A 28 -6.22 18.37 -3.29
C TYR A 28 -6.99 19.69 -3.16
N ASP A 29 -8.30 19.58 -3.31
CA ASP A 29 -9.24 20.67 -3.18
C ASP A 29 -9.52 20.92 -1.69
N SER A 30 -8.97 22.01 -1.16
CA SER A 30 -9.09 22.34 0.27
C SER A 30 -10.48 22.88 0.65
N ALA A 31 -11.27 23.36 -0.31
CA ALA A 31 -12.61 23.88 -0.08
C ALA A 31 -13.65 22.77 0.09
N HIS A 32 -13.45 21.62 -0.56
CA HIS A 32 -14.39 20.49 -0.52
C HIS A 32 -13.97 19.41 0.50
N LYS A 33 -14.11 19.75 1.78
CA LYS A 33 -13.89 18.82 2.91
C LYS A 33 -15.17 18.05 3.26
N VAL A 34 -15.09 16.72 3.23
CA VAL A 34 -16.13 15.83 3.78
C VAL A 34 -15.62 15.25 5.10
N THR A 35 -16.49 15.14 6.11
CA THR A 35 -16.15 14.58 7.43
C THR A 35 -16.99 13.33 7.68
N SER A 36 -16.43 12.30 8.30
CA SER A 36 -17.17 11.10 8.68
C SER A 36 -18.19 11.39 9.78
N ASP A 37 -19.25 10.58 9.87
CA ASP A 37 -20.34 10.78 10.85
C ASP A 37 -19.84 10.79 12.30
N ASP A 38 -18.81 10.01 12.60
CA ASP A 38 -18.17 9.91 13.92
C ASP A 38 -17.08 10.98 14.16
N GLY A 39 -16.82 11.85 13.19
CA GLY A 39 -15.77 12.88 13.24
C GLY A 39 -14.34 12.32 13.29
N SER A 40 -14.14 11.02 13.11
CA SER A 40 -12.82 10.37 13.23
C SER A 40 -11.93 10.57 12.01
N GLN A 41 -12.53 10.89 10.87
CA GLN A 41 -11.87 11.07 9.58
C GLN A 41 -12.45 12.25 8.80
N TYR A 42 -11.63 12.79 7.90
CA TYR A 42 -12.07 13.74 6.89
C TYR A 42 -11.35 13.48 5.56
N ALA A 43 -11.98 13.84 4.46
CA ALA A 43 -11.46 13.61 3.12
C ALA A 43 -11.60 14.83 2.24
N TYR A 44 -10.66 14.97 1.31
CA TYR A 44 -10.70 15.93 0.22
C TYR A 44 -10.71 15.21 -1.11
N ARG A 45 -11.33 15.84 -2.12
CA ARG A 45 -11.10 15.42 -3.50
C ARG A 45 -9.68 15.77 -3.92
N ALA A 46 -9.03 14.87 -4.62
CA ALA A 46 -7.67 15.08 -5.09
C ALA A 46 -7.43 14.48 -6.48
N ILE A 47 -6.40 15.00 -7.14
CA ILE A 47 -5.92 14.52 -8.43
C ILE A 47 -4.41 14.32 -8.35
N THR A 48 -3.90 13.17 -8.80
CA THR A 48 -2.46 12.94 -8.87
C THR A 48 -1.83 13.84 -9.94
N THR A 49 -0.51 14.04 -9.90
CA THR A 49 0.22 14.72 -11.00
C THR A 49 0.15 13.98 -12.34
N ARG A 50 -0.48 12.80 -12.37
CA ARG A 50 -0.72 11.99 -13.56
C ARG A 50 -2.18 12.01 -14.02
N GLY A 51 -3.05 12.79 -13.37
CA GLY A 51 -4.45 12.92 -13.74
C GLY A 51 -5.37 11.83 -13.18
N GLU A 52 -4.93 11.05 -12.19
CA GLU A 52 -5.79 10.06 -11.53
C GLU A 52 -6.58 10.72 -10.41
N LEU A 53 -7.92 10.58 -10.40
CA LEU A 53 -8.79 11.12 -9.35
C LEU A 53 -8.81 10.18 -8.13
N LEU A 54 -8.91 10.77 -6.93
CA LEU A 54 -8.97 10.02 -5.68
C LEU A 54 -9.63 10.82 -4.54
N TRP A 55 -9.97 10.12 -3.46
CA TRP A 55 -10.21 10.71 -2.15
C TRP A 55 -8.95 10.67 -1.30
N PHE A 56 -8.53 11.82 -0.80
CA PHE A 56 -7.39 11.96 0.11
C PHE A 56 -7.88 12.07 1.55
N VAL A 57 -7.80 10.96 2.28
CA VAL A 57 -8.45 10.75 3.59
C VAL A 57 -7.47 10.91 4.73
N PHE A 58 -7.75 11.79 5.67
CA PHE A 58 -7.01 11.94 6.91
C PHE A 58 -7.78 11.32 8.07
N SER A 59 -7.07 10.60 8.93
CA SER A 59 -7.60 10.13 10.20
C SER A 59 -7.09 11.00 11.34
N ASN A 60 -7.89 11.19 12.39
CA ASN A 60 -7.50 12.02 13.53
C ASN A 60 -6.15 11.59 14.13
N GLY A 61 -5.31 12.60 14.38
CA GLY A 61 -3.94 12.40 14.89
C GLY A 61 -2.96 11.77 13.89
N LYS A 62 -3.29 11.72 12.60
CA LYS A 62 -2.36 11.27 11.54
C LYS A 62 -2.01 12.42 10.60
N ALA A 63 -0.70 12.64 10.45
CA ALA A 63 -0.15 13.63 9.52
C ALA A 63 -0.17 13.16 8.06
N ARG A 64 -0.23 11.85 7.81
CA ARG A 64 -0.25 11.26 6.46
C ARG A 64 -1.65 10.77 6.13
N GLY A 65 -2.16 11.20 4.98
CA GLY A 65 -3.45 10.74 4.45
C GLY A 65 -3.36 9.38 3.75
N TYR A 66 -4.50 8.71 3.67
CA TYR A 66 -4.76 7.53 2.86
C TYR A 66 -5.30 7.96 1.50
N HIS A 67 -4.91 7.23 0.45
CA HIS A 67 -5.31 7.52 -0.93
C HIS A 67 -6.28 6.44 -1.39
N SER A 68 -7.55 6.81 -1.57
CA SER A 68 -8.61 5.89 -1.97
C SER A 68 -9.11 6.22 -3.37
N GLU A 69 -9.30 5.19 -4.18
CA GLU A 69 -9.86 5.28 -5.54
C GLU A 69 -11.38 5.10 -5.54
N ALA A 70 -12.01 5.04 -4.36
CA ALA A 70 -13.44 4.90 -4.23
C ALA A 70 -14.20 6.05 -4.91
N ASN A 71 -15.41 5.76 -5.38
CA ASN A 71 -16.22 6.78 -6.07
C ASN A 71 -16.88 7.74 -5.08
N CYS A 72 -17.08 7.30 -3.82
CA CYS A 72 -17.70 8.10 -2.78
C CYS A 72 -16.79 8.24 -1.53
N PRO A 73 -16.93 9.32 -0.76
CA PRO A 73 -16.06 9.57 0.39
C PRO A 73 -16.30 8.57 1.54
N PHE A 74 -17.50 8.00 1.65
CA PHE A 74 -17.84 7.04 2.71
C PHE A 74 -17.14 5.70 2.54
N GLU A 75 -17.08 5.18 1.31
CA GLU A 75 -16.25 4.02 0.97
C GLU A 75 -14.77 4.30 1.24
N ALA A 76 -14.29 5.51 0.90
CA ALA A 76 -12.92 5.93 1.17
C ALA A 76 -12.60 5.96 2.67
N PHE A 77 -13.55 6.37 3.52
CA PHE A 77 -13.42 6.29 4.98
C PHE A 77 -13.28 4.86 5.46
N GLU A 78 -14.13 3.94 4.99
CA GLU A 78 -14.06 2.53 5.37
C GLU A 78 -12.73 1.89 4.95
N GLU A 79 -12.26 2.13 3.72
CA GLU A 79 -10.95 1.66 3.27
C GLU A 79 -9.81 2.19 4.15
N ALA A 80 -9.81 3.50 4.42
CA ALA A 80 -8.80 4.13 5.25
C ALA A 80 -8.81 3.60 6.69
N ARG A 81 -10.00 3.36 7.26
CA ARG A 81 -10.18 2.81 8.61
C ARG A 81 -9.67 1.38 8.68
N ALA A 82 -10.05 0.53 7.73
CA ALA A 82 -9.58 -0.86 7.64
C ALA A 82 -8.05 -0.93 7.50
N ALA A 83 -7.48 -0.15 6.59
CA ALA A 83 -6.04 -0.08 6.39
C ALA A 83 -5.31 0.43 7.65
N LEU A 84 -5.85 1.44 8.34
CA LEU A 84 -5.25 1.96 9.57
C LEU A 84 -5.29 0.92 10.70
N ALA A 85 -6.41 0.21 10.88
CA ALA A 85 -6.56 -0.84 11.87
C ALA A 85 -5.55 -1.98 11.61
N GLN A 86 -5.45 -2.44 10.36
CA GLN A 86 -4.50 -3.48 9.97
C GLN A 86 -3.05 -3.02 10.14
N ARG A 87 -2.70 -1.76 9.79
CA ARG A 87 -1.38 -1.18 10.08
C ARG A 87 -1.05 -1.20 11.57
N ARG A 88 -2.01 -0.86 12.44
CA ARG A 88 -1.82 -0.88 13.90
C ARG A 88 -1.53 -2.29 14.40
N GLN A 89 -2.30 -3.29 13.95
CA GLN A 89 -2.09 -4.69 14.30
C GLN A 89 -0.70 -5.17 13.89
N ILE A 90 -0.28 -4.88 12.65
CA ILE A 90 1.06 -5.28 12.16
C ILE A 90 2.16 -4.53 12.92
N LYS A 91 1.99 -3.24 13.19
CA LYS A 91 2.97 -2.43 13.95
C LYS A 91 3.14 -2.90 15.39
N ALA A 92 2.10 -3.44 16.03
CA ALA A 92 2.23 -4.05 17.35
C ALA A 92 3.21 -5.23 17.36
N ARG A 93 3.41 -5.88 16.20
CA ARG A 93 4.34 -7.02 15.99
C ARG A 93 5.55 -6.63 15.15
N TRP A 94 5.91 -5.35 15.08
CA TRP A 94 6.95 -4.87 14.15
C TRP A 94 8.33 -5.53 14.37
N THR A 95 8.68 -5.82 15.63
CA THR A 95 9.95 -6.49 15.97
C THR A 95 10.06 -7.89 15.35
N GLU A 96 8.95 -8.62 15.26
CA GLU A 96 8.89 -9.92 14.61
C GLU A 96 9.09 -9.81 13.09
N LEU A 97 8.44 -8.83 12.47
CA LEU A 97 8.66 -8.53 11.06
C LEU A 97 10.12 -8.15 10.78
N GLN A 98 10.75 -7.36 11.66
CA GLN A 98 12.17 -7.03 11.54
C GLN A 98 13.07 -8.26 11.64
N ARG A 99 12.72 -9.25 12.46
CA ARG A 99 13.41 -10.54 12.57
C ARG A 99 13.28 -11.34 11.26
N ILE A 100 12.09 -11.41 10.66
CA ILE A 100 11.88 -12.04 9.34
C ILE A 100 12.70 -11.32 8.26
N ALA A 101 12.63 -10.00 8.18
CA ALA A 101 13.39 -9.21 7.22
C ALA A 101 14.91 -9.41 7.39
N ARG A 102 15.41 -9.48 8.63
CA ARG A 102 16.81 -9.81 8.94
C ARG A 102 17.18 -11.21 8.46
N ALA A 103 16.32 -12.21 8.69
CA ALA A 103 16.53 -13.57 8.23
C ALA A 103 16.58 -13.67 6.70
N LEU A 104 15.70 -12.94 5.99
CA LEU A 104 15.73 -12.81 4.54
C LEU A 104 17.06 -12.20 4.05
N ARG A 105 17.51 -11.08 4.64
CA ARG A 105 18.80 -10.45 4.30
C ARG A 105 19.99 -11.38 4.55
N ARG A 106 19.96 -12.15 5.65
CA ARG A 106 20.99 -13.16 5.98
C ARG A 106 20.82 -14.48 5.21
N ARG A 107 19.83 -14.58 4.31
CA ARG A 107 19.50 -15.79 3.54
C ARG A 107 19.17 -17.02 4.40
N GLN A 108 18.81 -16.80 5.67
CA GLN A 108 18.35 -17.82 6.62
C GLN A 108 16.89 -18.20 6.39
N ALA A 109 16.11 -17.30 5.81
CA ALA A 109 14.79 -17.56 5.23
C ALA A 109 14.82 -17.21 3.74
N ARG A 110 14.01 -17.90 2.94
CA ARG A 110 13.90 -17.66 1.49
C ARG A 110 12.46 -17.85 1.06
N PHE A 111 11.87 -16.79 0.53
CA PHE A 111 10.59 -16.83 -0.17
C PHE A 111 10.51 -15.65 -1.14
N ASP A 112 9.63 -15.81 -2.13
CA ASP A 112 9.29 -14.76 -3.06
C ASP A 112 8.09 -13.97 -2.55
N ILE A 113 8.11 -12.67 -2.87
CA ILE A 113 7.04 -11.72 -2.60
C ILE A 113 6.32 -11.48 -3.92
N LEU A 114 5.02 -11.72 -3.91
CA LEU A 114 4.15 -11.58 -5.06
C LEU A 114 3.47 -10.21 -5.05
N ILE A 115 2.99 -9.77 -6.21
CA ILE A 115 2.24 -8.52 -6.29
C ILE A 115 0.94 -8.59 -5.48
N GLU A 116 0.35 -9.78 -5.37
CA GLU A 116 -0.83 -10.06 -4.54
C GLU A 116 -0.57 -9.83 -3.05
N ASP A 117 0.67 -10.03 -2.57
CA ASP A 117 1.05 -9.70 -1.18
C ASP A 117 0.99 -8.19 -0.94
N ALA A 118 1.31 -7.38 -1.97
CA ALA A 118 1.22 -5.93 -1.89
C ALA A 118 -0.24 -5.46 -1.95
N HIS A 119 -1.08 -6.10 -2.77
CA HIS A 119 -2.52 -5.83 -2.82
C HIS A 119 -3.25 -6.23 -1.53
N SER A 120 -2.80 -7.29 -0.86
CA SER A 120 -3.34 -7.75 0.42
C SER A 120 -2.76 -7.00 1.63
N SER A 121 -1.78 -6.11 1.40
CA SER A 121 -1.18 -5.30 2.45
C SER A 121 -2.04 -4.07 2.75
N PRO A 122 -1.93 -3.47 3.94
CA PRO A 122 -2.68 -2.24 4.24
C PRO A 122 -2.11 -0.99 3.57
N LEU A 123 -1.31 -1.13 2.51
CA LEU A 123 -0.88 -0.02 1.68
C LEU A 123 -2.02 0.38 0.73
N CYS A 124 -2.10 1.65 0.36
CA CYS A 124 -3.07 2.04 -0.66
C CYS A 124 -2.64 1.44 -2.03
N PRO A 125 -3.55 0.81 -2.79
CA PRO A 125 -3.24 0.24 -4.10
C PRO A 125 -2.59 1.26 -5.04
N MET A 126 -3.10 2.49 -5.07
CA MET A 126 -2.51 3.59 -5.84
C MET A 126 -1.06 3.86 -5.44
N GLY A 127 -0.78 3.94 -4.14
CA GLY A 127 0.59 4.16 -3.65
C GLY A 127 1.52 3.05 -4.12
N THR A 128 1.11 1.80 -3.99
CA THR A 128 1.89 0.64 -4.46
C THR A 128 2.19 0.75 -5.96
N ARG A 129 1.19 1.11 -6.79
CA ARG A 129 1.40 1.30 -8.23
C ARG A 129 2.36 2.44 -8.54
N HIS A 130 2.23 3.58 -7.86
CA HIS A 130 3.11 4.75 -8.04
C HIS A 130 4.55 4.44 -7.61
N PHE A 131 4.72 3.74 -6.50
CA PHE A 131 6.03 3.26 -6.04
C PHE A 131 6.69 2.34 -7.06
N LEU A 132 5.99 1.27 -7.48
CA LEU A 132 6.53 0.33 -8.47
C LEU A 132 6.91 1.05 -9.77
N ARG A 133 6.12 2.05 -10.19
CA ARG A 133 6.47 2.88 -11.34
C ARG A 133 7.72 3.73 -11.13
N SER A 134 7.85 4.38 -9.98
CA SER A 134 8.98 5.28 -9.70
C SER A 134 10.33 4.54 -9.61
N VAL A 135 10.31 3.26 -9.22
CA VAL A 135 11.51 2.41 -9.16
C VAL A 135 11.70 1.51 -10.39
N GLY A 136 10.91 1.69 -11.45
CA GLY A 136 11.06 0.95 -12.71
C GLY A 136 10.57 -0.51 -12.69
N LEU A 137 9.65 -0.85 -11.78
CA LEU A 137 9.13 -2.20 -11.54
C LEU A 137 7.64 -2.37 -11.93
N SER A 138 7.09 -1.51 -12.79
CA SER A 138 5.66 -1.43 -13.15
C SER A 138 5.00 -2.71 -13.72
N GLY A 139 5.78 -3.72 -14.11
CA GLY A 139 5.28 -4.99 -14.66
C GLY A 139 5.72 -6.22 -13.87
N ILE A 140 6.32 -6.02 -12.69
CA ILE A 140 6.83 -7.12 -11.89
C ILE A 140 5.70 -7.75 -11.08
N THR A 141 5.49 -9.04 -11.28
CA THR A 141 4.56 -9.85 -10.48
C THR A 141 5.23 -10.52 -9.29
N ARG A 142 6.58 -10.54 -9.26
CA ARG A 142 7.37 -11.24 -8.23
C ARG A 142 8.71 -10.58 -7.95
N LEU A 143 9.04 -10.36 -6.68
CA LEU A 143 10.36 -9.95 -6.21
C LEU A 143 10.88 -10.92 -5.14
N SER A 144 12.19 -11.16 -5.09
CA SER A 144 12.73 -12.00 -4.01
C SER A 144 12.62 -11.28 -2.67
N GLY A 145 12.27 -12.02 -1.60
CA GLY A 145 12.20 -11.47 -0.25
C GLY A 145 13.54 -10.91 0.22
N PHE A 146 14.66 -11.43 -0.26
CA PHE A 146 16.00 -10.85 -0.03
C PHE A 146 16.09 -9.40 -0.53
N LYS A 147 15.67 -9.12 -1.77
CA LYS A 147 15.72 -7.77 -2.36
C LYS A 147 14.77 -6.83 -1.61
N LEU A 148 13.52 -7.26 -1.36
CA LEU A 148 12.56 -6.40 -0.65
C LEU A 148 12.98 -6.14 0.80
N ALA A 149 13.60 -7.10 1.49
CA ALA A 149 14.08 -6.91 2.85
C ALA A 149 15.26 -5.92 2.93
N TRP A 150 16.04 -5.74 1.85
CA TRP A 150 16.99 -4.64 1.73
C TRP A 150 16.28 -3.32 1.46
N LEU A 151 15.34 -3.28 0.52
CA LEU A 151 14.56 -2.08 0.22
C LEU A 151 13.79 -1.56 1.44
N MET A 152 13.32 -2.44 2.32
CA MET A 152 12.65 -2.07 3.58
C MET A 152 13.50 -1.15 4.48
N LEU A 153 14.83 -1.21 4.40
CA LEU A 153 15.70 -0.32 5.18
C LEU A 153 15.62 1.13 4.69
N LEU A 154 15.33 1.33 3.40
CA LEU A 154 15.14 2.65 2.79
C LEU A 154 13.68 3.09 2.86
N GLU A 155 12.76 2.15 2.64
CA GLU A 155 11.33 2.36 2.64
C GLU A 155 10.63 1.40 3.61
N PRO A 156 10.45 1.79 4.89
CA PRO A 156 9.90 0.92 5.93
C PRO A 156 8.50 0.37 5.61
N GLN A 157 7.71 1.06 4.77
CA GLN A 157 6.38 0.61 4.37
C GLN A 157 6.39 -0.73 3.63
N LEU A 158 7.49 -1.09 2.98
CA LEU A 158 7.65 -2.40 2.35
C LEU A 158 7.61 -3.56 3.36
N GLY A 159 7.81 -3.27 4.65
CA GLY A 159 7.59 -4.24 5.72
C GLY A 159 6.16 -4.80 5.73
N PHE A 160 5.15 -4.00 5.39
CA PHE A 160 3.77 -4.48 5.32
C PHE A 160 3.57 -5.55 4.23
N VAL A 161 4.31 -5.44 3.13
CA VAL A 161 4.30 -6.43 2.05
C VAL A 161 5.03 -7.71 2.47
N ILE A 162 6.18 -7.57 3.15
CA ILE A 162 6.91 -8.72 3.73
C ILE A 162 6.03 -9.47 4.73
N HIS A 163 5.23 -8.75 5.52
CA HIS A 163 4.29 -9.35 6.47
C HIS A 163 3.25 -10.23 5.76
N GLN A 164 2.62 -9.75 4.68
CA GLN A 164 1.63 -10.54 3.92
C GLN A 164 2.26 -11.76 3.26
N ALA A 165 3.44 -11.60 2.67
CA ALA A 165 4.19 -12.74 2.15
C ALA A 165 4.51 -13.77 3.24
N ALA A 166 4.90 -13.31 4.44
CA ALA A 166 5.21 -14.20 5.57
C ALA A 166 3.97 -14.95 6.08
N LEU A 167 2.79 -14.32 6.12
CA LEU A 167 1.51 -14.99 6.41
C LEU A 167 1.22 -16.08 5.38
N ARG A 168 1.33 -15.76 4.08
CA ARG A 168 1.12 -16.72 2.99
C ARG A 168 2.08 -17.92 3.05
N GLN A 169 3.28 -17.71 3.55
CA GLN A 169 4.29 -18.76 3.73
C GLN A 169 4.14 -19.53 5.06
N GLY A 170 3.14 -19.21 5.89
CA GLY A 170 2.95 -19.83 7.20
C GLY A 170 4.05 -19.50 8.22
N LEU A 171 4.83 -18.45 7.99
CA LEU A 171 5.87 -17.98 8.94
C LEU A 171 5.30 -17.14 10.07
N LEU A 172 4.12 -16.59 9.84
CA LEU A 172 3.31 -15.87 10.81
C LEU A 172 1.97 -16.57 10.88
N ASN A 173 1.48 -16.81 12.09
CA ASN A 173 0.09 -17.19 12.29
C ASN A 173 -0.75 -15.91 12.32
N ALA A 174 -1.90 -15.94 11.65
CA ALA A 174 -2.86 -14.83 11.62
C ALA A 174 -3.48 -14.53 13.00
N GLY A 175 -3.12 -15.26 14.07
CA GLY A 175 -3.67 -15.08 15.42
C GLY A 175 -2.80 -15.48 16.61
N ASP A 176 -1.62 -16.12 16.45
CA ASP A 176 -0.85 -16.62 17.61
C ASP A 176 0.34 -15.74 18.03
N ALA A 177 0.50 -15.65 19.35
CA ALA A 177 1.58 -14.96 20.07
C ALA A 177 2.90 -15.75 20.16
N ALA A 178 2.97 -16.96 19.60
CA ALA A 178 4.19 -17.77 19.66
C ALA A 178 5.07 -17.56 18.42
N PRO A 179 6.38 -17.26 18.58
CA PRO A 179 7.30 -17.22 17.47
C PRO A 179 7.49 -18.64 16.92
N MET A 180 6.96 -18.90 15.73
CA MET A 180 7.26 -20.15 15.02
C MET A 180 8.72 -20.11 14.53
N ALA A 181 9.43 -21.23 14.68
CA ALA A 181 10.78 -21.37 14.17
C ALA A 181 10.78 -21.17 12.65
N LEU A 182 11.68 -20.31 12.14
CA LEU A 182 11.83 -20.08 10.71
C LEU A 182 12.18 -21.43 10.03
N PRO A 183 11.34 -21.95 9.12
CA PRO A 183 11.63 -23.17 8.40
C PRO A 183 12.90 -22.97 7.57
N ARG A 184 13.82 -23.94 7.66
CA ARG A 184 14.96 -24.03 6.77
C ARG A 184 14.44 -24.17 5.33
N ALA A 185 14.91 -23.26 4.47
CA ALA A 185 14.75 -23.21 3.02
C ALA A 185 13.75 -24.22 2.43
N MET A 186 12.48 -23.84 2.28
CA MET A 186 11.58 -24.58 1.41
C MET A 186 12.01 -24.33 -0.04
N ALA A 187 12.30 -25.42 -0.75
CA ALA A 187 12.58 -25.38 -2.18
C ALA A 187 11.38 -24.78 -2.92
N THR A 188 11.62 -23.74 -3.69
CA THR A 188 10.63 -23.15 -4.60
C THR A 188 10.23 -24.23 -5.61
N THR A 189 8.98 -24.69 -5.54
CA THR A 189 8.40 -25.54 -6.58
C THR A 189 8.23 -24.68 -7.83
N SER A 190 9.25 -24.72 -8.70
CA SER A 190 9.16 -24.21 -10.05
C SER A 190 8.14 -25.09 -10.80
N ARG A 191 6.94 -24.57 -11.05
CA ARG A 191 6.06 -25.12 -12.09
C ARG A 191 6.73 -24.88 -13.44
N ARG A 192 7.63 -25.78 -13.86
CA ARG A 192 7.96 -25.93 -15.29
C ARG A 192 6.70 -26.42 -15.98
N LYS A 193 6.21 -25.64 -16.97
CA LYS A 193 5.25 -26.12 -17.96
C LYS A 193 5.82 -27.41 -18.56
N GLN A 194 5.15 -28.53 -18.35
CA GLN A 194 5.35 -29.73 -19.16
C GLN A 194 4.87 -29.38 -20.58
N VAL A 195 5.81 -29.24 -21.50
CA VAL A 195 5.51 -29.27 -22.93
C VAL A 195 5.38 -30.74 -23.28
N ALA A 196 4.18 -31.16 -23.69
CA ALA A 196 3.95 -32.51 -24.19
C ALA A 196 4.74 -32.72 -25.49
N PRO A 197 5.32 -33.90 -25.74
CA PRO A 197 5.90 -34.22 -27.03
C PRO A 197 4.75 -34.42 -28.04
N VAL A 198 4.85 -33.71 -29.17
CA VAL A 198 4.03 -33.98 -30.35
C VAL A 198 4.58 -35.26 -30.97
N GLY A 199 3.76 -36.31 -31.00
CA GLY A 199 3.98 -37.50 -31.80
C GLY A 199 3.45 -37.33 -33.22
#